data_AF-A0A1F9P6R3-F1
#
_entry.id   AF-A0A1F9P6R3-F1
#
_cell.length_a   1.000
_cell.length_b   1.000
_cell.length_c   1.000
_cell.angle_alpha   90.00
_cell.angle_beta   90.00
_cell.angle_gamma   90.00
#
_symmetry.space_group_name_H-M   'P 1'
#
loop_
_entity.id
_entity.type
_entity.pdbx_description
1 polymer ?
#
loop_
_entity_poly.entity_id
_entity_poly.type
_entity_poly.pdbx_seq_one_letter_code
_entity_poly.pdbx_strand_id
1 'polypeptide(L)'
;MNKLNLKKKKQMAVSMGLMFVMIAGAAFFFYFSDRAEPEDNLPPIIKQIMVLNEDVRKTTIEIYAAMGKLDSLGMVQSRQTDIESGIKTIGILRDLAEKNQGAIDRLIHFIEDHSDFVHRKNLSWVFAVNEFYRDPYFIEHNQSQADYFAAFETLLTYTGKNFLNIMEIRSRAHMVNYDAYYLRYRKAADGYNRFNKKRIEFERAFVEEHPDVKPFLPGTHQAGDFRFWDKFSL
;
A
#
# COMPACT_ATOMS: atom_id res chain seq x y z
N MET A 1 2.20 0.09 31.22
CA MET A 1 1.98 -0.80 30.06
C MET A 1 3.29 -1.50 29.68
N ASN A 2 3.34 -2.82 29.76
CA ASN A 2 4.58 -3.62 29.71
C ASN A 2 5.25 -3.62 28.33
N LYS A 3 6.50 -3.12 28.24
CA LYS A 3 7.36 -3.16 27.03
C LYS A 3 7.50 -4.57 26.43
N LEU A 4 7.36 -5.61 27.26
CA LEU A 4 7.38 -7.02 26.85
C LEU A 4 6.21 -7.39 25.92
N ASN A 5 5.03 -6.79 26.12
CA ASN A 5 3.84 -7.07 25.31
C ASN A 5 3.90 -6.40 23.93
N LEU A 6 4.54 -5.23 23.84
CA LEU A 6 4.70 -4.51 22.58
C LEU A 6 5.71 -5.21 21.65
N LYS A 7 6.78 -5.78 22.22
CA LYS A 7 7.80 -6.53 21.47
C LYS A 7 7.25 -7.85 20.93
N LYS A 8 6.43 -8.56 21.73
CA LYS A 8 5.70 -9.75 21.29
C LYS A 8 4.69 -9.44 20.17
N LYS A 9 3.92 -8.35 20.29
CA LYS A 9 2.98 -7.93 19.22
C LYS A 9 3.70 -7.58 17.91
N LYS A 10 4.84 -6.89 17.97
CA LYS A 10 5.66 -6.58 16.78
C LYS A 10 6.24 -7.84 16.12
N GLN A 11 6.76 -8.79 16.91
CA GLN A 11 7.22 -10.07 16.39
C GLN A 11 6.07 -10.86 15.76
N MET A 12 4.89 -10.89 16.39
CA MET A 12 3.73 -11.58 15.85
C MET A 12 3.25 -10.97 14.52
N ALA A 13 3.25 -9.64 14.39
CA ALA A 13 2.88 -8.96 13.15
C ALA A 13 3.87 -9.25 12.01
N VAL A 14 5.18 -9.27 12.30
CA VAL A 14 6.21 -9.64 11.31
C VAL A 14 6.11 -11.12 10.93
N SER A 15 5.90 -12.01 11.89
CA SER A 15 5.72 -13.45 11.65
C SER A 15 4.45 -13.75 10.86
N MET A 16 3.34 -13.05 11.14
CA MET A 16 2.09 -13.17 10.38
C MET A 16 2.26 -12.64 8.95
N GLY A 17 2.97 -11.52 8.77
CA GLY A 17 3.30 -11.00 7.45
C GLY A 17 4.13 -11.98 6.62
N LEU A 18 5.17 -12.59 7.21
CA LEU A 18 6.00 -13.60 6.54
C LEU A 18 5.26 -14.90 6.23
N MET A 19 4.39 -15.37 7.13
CA MET A 19 3.53 -16.52 6.86
C MET A 19 2.54 -16.24 5.72
N PHE A 20 2.00 -15.02 5.64
CA PHE A 20 1.12 -14.62 4.55
C PHE A 20 1.82 -14.56 3.20
N VAL A 21 3.08 -14.08 3.16
CA VAL A 21 3.92 -14.10 1.94
C VAL A 21 4.10 -15.54 1.44
N MET A 22 4.38 -16.48 2.34
CA MET A 22 4.52 -17.90 1.98
C MET A 22 3.20 -18.55 1.54
N ILE A 23 2.09 -18.26 2.20
CA ILE A 23 0.77 -18.83 1.85
C ILE A 23 0.25 -18.25 0.52
N ALA A 24 0.46 -16.94 0.26
CA ALA A 24 0.07 -16.33 -1.00
C ALA A 24 0.92 -16.82 -2.18
N GLY A 25 2.24 -17.00 -1.97
CA GLY A 25 3.12 -17.61 -2.97
C GLY A 25 2.78 -19.08 -3.24
N ALA A 26 2.45 -19.84 -2.19
CA ALA A 26 1.99 -21.23 -2.33
C ALA A 26 0.63 -21.33 -3.04
N ALA A 27 -0.32 -20.43 -2.75
CA ALA A 27 -1.62 -20.42 -3.42
C ALA A 27 -1.51 -20.08 -4.92
N PHE A 28 -0.59 -19.17 -5.29
CA PHE A 28 -0.25 -18.88 -6.68
C PHE A 28 0.37 -20.10 -7.37
N PHE A 29 1.32 -20.76 -6.69
CA PHE A 29 1.94 -22.00 -7.16
C PHE A 29 0.91 -23.12 -7.36
N PHE A 30 0.00 -23.32 -6.41
CA PHE A 30 -1.04 -24.36 -6.48
C PHE A 30 -2.13 -24.06 -7.53
N TYR A 31 -2.52 -22.80 -7.69
CA TYR A 31 -3.50 -22.40 -8.71
C TYR A 31 -3.00 -22.69 -10.14
N PHE A 32 -1.70 -22.52 -10.38
CA PHE A 32 -1.08 -22.89 -11.64
C PHE A 32 -0.77 -24.40 -11.72
N SER A 33 -0.39 -25.07 -10.62
CA SER A 33 -0.11 -26.51 -10.67
C SER A 33 -1.35 -27.35 -11.01
N ASP A 34 -2.55 -26.90 -10.61
CA ASP A 34 -3.82 -27.60 -10.93
C ASP A 34 -4.35 -27.30 -12.34
N ARG A 35 -3.77 -26.33 -13.09
CA ARG A 35 -4.28 -25.87 -14.40
C ARG A 35 -3.26 -25.73 -15.51
N ALA A 36 -1.96 -25.87 -15.26
CA ALA A 36 -0.92 -25.61 -16.25
C ALA A 36 -0.15 -26.87 -16.65
N GLU A 37 0.20 -26.94 -17.93
CA GLU A 37 1.38 -27.69 -18.36
C GLU A 37 2.57 -27.35 -17.45
N PRO A 38 3.48 -28.30 -17.16
CA PRO A 38 4.66 -28.04 -16.34
C PRO A 38 5.37 -26.76 -16.80
N GLU A 39 5.80 -25.95 -15.84
CA GLU A 39 6.33 -24.57 -16.01
C GLU A 39 7.36 -24.43 -17.14
N ASP A 40 8.07 -25.51 -17.48
CA ASP A 40 9.01 -25.59 -18.60
C ASP A 40 8.38 -25.33 -19.98
N ASN A 41 7.08 -25.59 -20.18
CA ASN A 41 6.40 -25.46 -21.48
C ASN A 41 5.71 -24.10 -21.73
N LEU A 42 5.64 -23.20 -20.74
CA LEU A 42 5.01 -21.90 -20.96
C LEU A 42 5.83 -21.04 -21.95
N PRO A 43 5.18 -20.38 -22.93
CA PRO A 43 5.85 -19.43 -23.81
C PRO A 43 6.62 -18.35 -23.02
N PRO A 44 7.81 -17.92 -23.48
CA PRO A 44 8.63 -16.92 -22.78
C PRO A 44 7.88 -15.62 -22.42
N ILE A 45 6.97 -15.18 -23.29
CA ILE A 45 6.14 -13.99 -23.07
C ILE A 45 5.23 -14.18 -21.85
N ILE A 46 4.61 -15.35 -21.68
CA ILE A 46 3.73 -15.64 -20.54
C ILE A 46 4.55 -15.68 -19.25
N LYS A 47 5.72 -16.33 -19.27
CA LYS A 47 6.65 -16.34 -18.13
C LYS A 47 7.03 -14.92 -17.69
N GLN A 48 7.33 -14.05 -18.65
CA GLN A 48 7.70 -12.66 -18.37
C GLN A 48 6.54 -11.85 -17.78
N ILE A 49 5.30 -12.02 -18.27
CA ILE A 49 4.11 -11.40 -17.69
C ILE A 49 3.94 -11.84 -16.23
N MET A 50 4.10 -13.14 -15.94
CA MET A 50 3.98 -13.67 -14.58
C MET A 50 5.03 -13.07 -13.63
N VAL A 51 6.28 -12.95 -14.08
CA VAL A 51 7.36 -12.33 -13.30
C VAL A 51 7.05 -10.86 -12.99
N LEU A 52 6.63 -10.10 -14.01
CA LEU A 52 6.28 -8.68 -13.83
C LEU A 52 5.08 -8.50 -12.90
N ASN A 53 4.09 -9.38 -12.99
CA ASN A 53 2.94 -9.37 -12.10
C ASN A 53 3.33 -9.70 -10.65
N GLU A 54 4.25 -10.65 -10.45
CA GLU A 54 4.78 -10.97 -9.12
C GLU A 54 5.54 -9.78 -8.51
N ASP A 55 6.28 -9.00 -9.31
CA ASP A 55 6.93 -7.78 -8.85
C ASP A 55 5.92 -6.76 -8.32
N VAL A 56 4.79 -6.56 -9.02
CA VAL A 56 3.70 -5.69 -8.59
C VAL A 56 3.09 -6.20 -7.28
N ARG A 57 2.81 -7.50 -7.19
CA ARG A 57 2.23 -8.12 -5.98
C ARG A 57 3.16 -7.96 -4.77
N LYS A 58 4.44 -8.28 -4.93
CA LYS A 58 5.44 -8.20 -3.87
C LYS A 58 5.57 -6.78 -3.33
N THR A 59 5.71 -5.80 -4.23
CA THR A 59 5.81 -4.38 -3.83
C THR A 59 4.53 -3.89 -3.14
N THR A 60 3.35 -4.34 -3.57
CA THR A 60 2.08 -4.01 -2.90
C THR A 60 2.01 -4.58 -1.48
N ILE A 61 2.46 -5.83 -1.28
CA ILE A 61 2.52 -6.44 0.06
C ILE A 61 3.48 -5.68 0.98
N GLU A 62 4.63 -5.25 0.46
CA GLU A 62 5.59 -4.44 1.21
C GLU A 62 4.99 -3.10 1.64
N ILE A 63 4.21 -2.45 0.77
CA ILE A 63 3.44 -1.24 1.10
C ILE A 63 2.47 -1.53 2.24
N TYR A 64 1.67 -2.60 2.16
CA TYR A 64 0.70 -2.95 3.22
C TYR A 64 1.38 -3.21 4.56
N ALA A 65 2.51 -3.90 4.58
CA ALA A 65 3.27 -4.13 5.80
C ALA A 65 3.82 -2.82 6.39
N ALA A 66 4.34 -1.93 5.56
CA ALA A 66 4.83 -0.62 5.98
C ALA A 66 3.70 0.30 6.46
N MET A 67 2.52 0.23 5.84
CA MET A 67 1.32 0.94 6.24
C MET A 67 0.84 0.49 7.61
N GLY A 68 0.77 -0.82 7.87
CA GLY A 68 0.43 -1.34 9.20
C GLY A 68 1.42 -0.91 10.29
N LYS A 69 2.70 -0.72 9.93
CA LYS A 69 3.69 -0.12 10.85
C LYS A 69 3.40 1.35 11.11
N LEU A 70 3.06 2.14 10.09
CA LEU A 70 2.71 3.56 10.24
C LEU A 70 1.47 3.73 11.14
N ASP A 71 0.43 2.92 10.94
CA ASP A 71 -0.76 2.88 11.81
C ASP A 71 -0.40 2.61 13.27
N SER A 72 0.51 1.66 13.50
CA SER A 72 0.94 1.33 14.87
C SER A 72 1.66 2.47 15.58
N LEU A 73 2.23 3.44 14.83
CA LEU A 73 2.88 4.63 15.37
C LEU A 73 1.87 5.74 15.68
N GLY A 74 0.80 5.88 14.88
CA GLY A 74 -0.27 6.86 15.13
C GLY A 74 -1.04 6.63 16.44
N MET A 75 -1.00 5.42 16.99
CA MET A 75 -1.64 5.06 18.26
C MET A 75 -0.80 5.32 19.51
N VAL A 76 0.46 5.78 19.39
CA VAL A 76 1.39 5.94 20.51
C VAL A 76 1.56 7.42 20.84
N GLN A 77 1.32 7.78 22.10
CA GLN A 77 1.49 9.15 22.62
C GLN A 77 2.79 9.77 22.13
N SER A 78 2.63 10.87 21.42
CA SER A 78 3.59 11.58 20.58
C SER A 78 4.87 12.01 21.31
N ARG A 79 5.85 11.12 21.41
CA ARG A 79 7.23 11.47 21.78
C ARG A 79 7.98 11.92 20.53
N GLN A 80 9.01 12.75 20.71
CA GLN A 80 9.87 13.18 19.60
C GLN A 80 10.45 11.99 18.80
N THR A 81 10.82 10.91 19.49
CA THR A 81 11.30 9.66 18.86
C THR A 81 10.26 8.96 17.99
N ASP A 82 8.97 9.11 18.32
CA ASP A 82 7.86 8.53 17.54
C ASP A 82 7.59 9.37 16.29
N ILE A 83 7.76 10.70 16.38
CA ILE A 83 7.72 11.61 15.23
C ILE A 83 8.82 11.27 14.22
N GLU A 84 10.06 11.12 14.68
CA GLU A 84 11.20 10.72 13.82
C GLU A 84 10.97 9.34 13.18
N SER A 85 10.44 8.38 13.95
CA SER A 85 10.09 7.06 13.45
C SER A 85 8.97 7.10 12.41
N GLY A 86 8.00 8.00 12.59
CA GLY A 86 6.92 8.28 11.64
C GLY A 86 7.47 8.82 10.33
N ILE A 87 8.29 9.88 10.37
CA ILE A 87 8.94 10.47 9.19
C ILE A 87 9.73 9.40 8.42
N LYS A 88 10.56 8.62 9.12
CA LYS A 88 11.33 7.53 8.50
C LYS A 88 10.43 6.48 7.84
N THR A 89 9.32 6.13 8.48
CA THR A 89 8.39 5.13 7.93
C THR A 89 7.65 5.67 6.70
N ILE A 90 7.28 6.95 6.69
CA ILE A 90 6.70 7.62 5.51
C ILE A 90 7.71 7.64 4.35
N GLY A 91 8.99 7.92 4.62
CA GLY A 91 10.05 7.84 3.60
C GLY A 91 10.11 6.46 2.93
N ILE A 92 10.10 5.38 3.73
CA ILE A 92 10.05 4.00 3.22
C ILE A 92 8.79 3.76 2.38
N LEU A 93 7.62 4.26 2.82
CA LEU A 93 6.36 4.11 2.10
C LEU A 93 6.38 4.80 0.73
N ARG A 94 6.99 5.99 0.64
CA ARG A 94 7.14 6.70 -0.63
C ARG A 94 8.03 5.95 -1.61
N ASP A 95 9.18 5.45 -1.14
CA ASP A 95 10.09 4.65 -1.98
C ASP A 95 9.41 3.37 -2.48
N LEU A 96 8.60 2.74 -1.64
CA LEU A 96 7.84 1.54 -2.02
C LEU A 96 6.71 1.87 -3.01
N ALA A 97 5.99 2.98 -2.82
CA ALA A 97 4.95 3.43 -3.74
C ALA A 97 5.53 3.73 -5.14
N GLU A 98 6.69 4.40 -5.21
CA GLU A 98 7.39 4.66 -6.47
C GLU A 98 7.83 3.35 -7.16
N LYS A 99 8.39 2.41 -6.40
CA LYS A 99 8.76 1.07 -6.92
C LYS A 99 7.56 0.29 -7.43
N ASN A 100 6.43 0.34 -6.72
CA ASN A 100 5.20 -0.33 -7.10
C ASN A 100 4.63 0.26 -8.39
N GLN A 101 4.56 1.59 -8.50
CA GLN A 101 4.13 2.26 -9.72
C GLN A 101 5.04 1.89 -10.90
N GLY A 102 6.36 1.91 -10.70
CA GLY A 102 7.30 1.49 -11.73
C GLY A 102 7.15 0.01 -12.14
N ALA A 103 6.77 -0.88 -11.22
CA ALA A 103 6.45 -2.28 -11.55
C ALA A 103 5.16 -2.40 -12.36
N ILE A 104 4.12 -1.64 -12.01
CA ILE A 104 2.85 -1.57 -12.74
C ILE A 104 3.11 -1.05 -14.15
N ASP A 105 3.87 0.04 -14.30
CA ASP A 105 4.17 0.63 -15.60
C ASP A 105 4.92 -0.36 -16.50
N ARG A 106 5.90 -1.09 -15.95
CA ARG A 106 6.62 -2.13 -16.70
C ARG A 106 5.71 -3.27 -17.15
N LEU A 107 4.79 -3.71 -16.28
CA LEU A 107 3.82 -4.74 -16.61
C LEU A 107 2.89 -4.29 -17.75
N ILE A 108 2.30 -3.10 -17.62
CA ILE A 108 1.40 -2.51 -18.62
C ILE A 108 2.11 -2.36 -19.97
N HIS A 109 3.29 -1.74 -19.99
CA HIS A 109 4.05 -1.56 -21.23
C HIS A 109 4.39 -2.90 -21.89
N PHE A 110 4.82 -3.89 -21.09
CA PHE A 110 5.15 -5.21 -21.64
C PHE A 110 3.93 -5.91 -22.27
N ILE A 111 2.76 -5.80 -21.63
CA ILE A 111 1.50 -6.34 -22.17
C ILE A 111 1.13 -5.64 -23.48
N GLU A 112 1.31 -4.32 -23.56
CA GLU A 112 0.98 -3.53 -24.74
C GLU A 112 1.89 -3.83 -25.92
N ASP A 113 3.20 -3.89 -25.68
CA ASP A 113 4.22 -4.27 -26.67
C ASP A 113 3.97 -5.67 -27.25
N HIS A 114 3.30 -6.54 -26.49
CA HIS A 114 3.00 -7.92 -26.88
C HIS A 114 1.50 -8.19 -27.07
N SER A 115 0.68 -7.13 -27.22
CA SER A 115 -0.78 -7.22 -27.32
C SER A 115 -1.27 -8.18 -28.40
N ASP A 116 -0.59 -8.19 -29.55
CA ASP A 116 -0.77 -9.14 -30.65
C ASP A 116 -0.67 -10.60 -30.22
N PHE A 117 0.35 -10.94 -29.43
CA PHE A 117 0.55 -12.29 -28.91
C PHE A 117 -0.54 -12.64 -27.89
N VAL A 118 -0.83 -11.71 -26.97
CA VAL A 118 -1.86 -11.87 -25.94
C VAL A 118 -3.23 -12.12 -26.58
N HIS A 119 -3.56 -11.37 -27.64
CA HIS A 119 -4.79 -11.53 -28.41
C HIS A 119 -4.85 -12.88 -29.14
N ARG A 120 -3.81 -13.24 -29.90
CA ARG A 120 -3.76 -14.52 -30.64
C ARG A 120 -3.83 -15.75 -29.72
N LYS A 121 -3.30 -15.64 -28.50
CA LYS A 121 -3.34 -16.72 -27.50
C LYS A 121 -4.58 -16.67 -26.60
N ASN A 122 -5.50 -15.75 -26.85
CA ASN A 122 -6.74 -15.58 -26.09
C ASN A 122 -6.50 -15.49 -24.57
N LEU A 123 -5.49 -14.72 -24.16
CA LEU A 123 -5.12 -14.57 -22.76
C LEU A 123 -5.97 -13.47 -22.10
N SER A 124 -7.27 -13.75 -21.94
CA SER A 124 -8.27 -12.82 -21.37
C SER A 124 -7.84 -12.22 -20.02
N TRP A 125 -7.25 -13.05 -19.15
CA TRP A 125 -6.79 -12.60 -17.83
C TRP A 125 -5.72 -11.51 -17.90
N VAL A 126 -4.86 -11.52 -18.94
CA VAL A 126 -3.81 -10.50 -19.12
C VAL A 126 -4.42 -9.16 -19.49
N PHE A 127 -5.44 -9.16 -20.36
CA PHE A 127 -6.18 -7.95 -20.70
C PHE A 127 -6.90 -7.38 -19.47
N ALA A 128 -7.58 -8.22 -18.71
CA ALA A 128 -8.26 -7.79 -17.49
C ALA A 128 -7.26 -7.27 -16.43
N VAL A 129 -6.07 -7.86 -16.28
CA VAL A 129 -5.01 -7.31 -15.42
C VAL A 129 -4.56 -5.92 -15.90
N ASN A 130 -4.40 -5.72 -17.21
CA ASN A 130 -4.05 -4.40 -17.77
C ASN A 130 -5.16 -3.37 -17.53
N GLU A 131 -6.43 -3.75 -17.71
CA GLU A 131 -7.59 -2.90 -17.43
C GLU A 131 -7.67 -2.53 -15.95
N PHE A 132 -7.44 -3.48 -15.05
CA PHE A 132 -7.48 -3.25 -13.60
C PHE A 132 -6.54 -2.12 -13.17
N TYR A 133 -5.28 -2.15 -13.62
CA TYR A 133 -4.30 -1.13 -13.23
C TYR A 133 -4.49 0.23 -13.93
N ARG A 134 -5.31 0.26 -14.99
CA ARG A 134 -5.71 1.49 -15.69
C ARG A 134 -7.03 2.07 -15.19
N ASP A 135 -7.71 1.38 -14.28
CA ASP A 135 -9.00 1.81 -13.77
C ASP A 135 -8.86 3.12 -12.96
N PRO A 136 -9.78 4.09 -13.15
CA PRO A 136 -9.75 5.36 -12.42
C PRO A 136 -9.75 5.19 -10.90
N TYR A 137 -10.47 4.22 -10.33
CA TYR A 137 -10.50 4.02 -8.88
C TYR A 137 -9.15 3.54 -8.34
N PHE A 138 -8.40 2.75 -9.11
CA PHE A 138 -7.04 2.36 -8.76
C PHE A 138 -6.08 3.55 -8.82
N ILE A 139 -6.14 4.34 -9.90
CA ILE A 139 -5.31 5.53 -10.09
C ILE A 139 -5.58 6.58 -9.00
N GLU A 140 -6.85 6.88 -8.72
CA GLU A 140 -7.26 7.83 -7.68
C GLU A 140 -6.81 7.37 -6.29
N HIS A 141 -6.85 6.06 -6.02
CA HIS A 141 -6.33 5.51 -4.77
C HIS A 141 -4.83 5.81 -4.61
N ASN A 142 -4.01 5.47 -5.60
CA ASN A 142 -2.57 5.68 -5.55
C ASN A 142 -2.22 7.16 -5.39
N GLN A 143 -2.91 8.05 -6.12
CA GLN A 143 -2.72 9.50 -5.97
C GLN A 143 -3.07 9.97 -4.56
N SER A 144 -4.23 9.53 -4.02
CA SER A 144 -4.65 9.92 -2.68
C SER A 144 -3.72 9.39 -1.58
N GLN A 145 -3.07 8.24 -1.81
CA GLN A 145 -2.06 7.69 -0.91
C GLN A 145 -0.80 8.57 -0.88
N ALA A 146 -0.33 9.02 -2.04
CA ALA A 146 0.79 9.94 -2.14
C ALA A 146 0.51 11.28 -1.44
N ASP A 147 -0.69 11.85 -1.65
CA ASP A 147 -1.13 13.08 -1.00
C ASP A 147 -1.17 12.94 0.53
N TYR A 148 -1.67 11.81 1.02
CA TYR A 148 -1.68 11.48 2.44
C TYR A 148 -0.26 11.43 3.03
N PHE A 149 0.67 10.74 2.36
CA PHE A 149 2.07 10.66 2.80
C PHE A 149 2.73 12.04 2.86
N ALA A 150 2.57 12.85 1.82
CA ALA A 150 3.13 14.20 1.77
C ALA A 150 2.58 15.11 2.88
N ALA A 151 1.26 15.07 3.11
CA ALA A 151 0.62 15.88 4.15
C ALA A 151 1.05 15.43 5.56
N PHE A 152 1.16 14.13 5.78
CA PHE A 152 1.57 13.58 7.07
C PHE A 152 3.04 13.87 7.38
N GLU A 153 3.94 13.70 6.40
CA GLU A 153 5.35 14.07 6.54
C GLU A 153 5.52 15.54 6.86
N THR A 154 4.75 16.43 6.21
CA THR A 154 4.76 17.86 6.48
C THR A 154 4.36 18.16 7.93
N LEU A 155 3.27 17.55 8.41
CA LEU A 155 2.82 17.69 9.80
C LEU A 155 3.88 17.20 10.78
N LEU A 156 4.41 15.99 10.59
CA LEU A 156 5.41 15.41 11.48
C LEU A 156 6.71 16.22 11.49
N THR A 157 7.18 16.67 10.33
CA THR A 157 8.39 17.51 10.22
C THR A 157 8.22 18.82 10.96
N TYR A 158 7.08 19.51 10.80
CA TYR A 158 6.81 20.73 11.54
C TYR A 158 6.72 20.49 13.04
N THR A 159 6.02 19.42 13.43
CA THR A 159 5.83 19.04 14.83
C THR A 159 7.15 18.68 15.51
N GLY A 160 8.02 17.91 14.85
CA GLY A 160 9.33 17.54 15.38
C GLY A 160 10.24 18.76 15.58
N LYS A 161 10.30 19.67 14.60
CA LYS A 161 11.12 20.90 14.68
C LYS A 161 10.65 21.86 15.78
N ASN A 162 9.36 21.86 16.09
CA ASN A 162 8.74 22.79 17.03
C ASN A 162 8.16 22.08 18.26
N PHE A 163 8.69 20.90 18.59
CA PHE A 163 8.07 19.98 19.55
C PHE A 163 7.76 20.65 20.89
N LEU A 164 8.75 21.31 21.52
CA LEU A 164 8.55 22.01 22.80
C LEU A 164 7.58 23.20 22.69
N ASN A 165 7.60 23.92 21.57
CA ASN A 165 6.71 25.06 21.36
C ASN A 165 5.23 24.64 21.25
N ILE A 166 4.98 23.44 20.72
CA ILE A 166 3.65 22.86 20.55
C ILE A 166 3.21 22.16 21.84
N MET A 167 4.04 21.26 22.38
CA MET A 167 3.72 20.45 23.56
C MET A 167 3.46 21.28 24.81
N GLU A 168 4.20 22.36 24.99
CA GLU A 168 4.09 23.21 26.17
C GLU A 168 3.35 24.52 25.88
N ILE A 169 2.72 24.65 24.70
CA ILE A 169 1.90 25.81 24.30
C ILE A 169 2.68 27.14 24.49
N ARG A 170 3.99 27.12 24.23
CA ARG A 170 4.88 28.29 24.47
C ARG A 170 4.70 29.39 23.43
N SER A 171 4.05 29.10 22.30
CA SER A 171 3.88 30.05 21.20
C SER A 171 2.56 29.84 20.46
N ARG A 172 1.71 30.88 20.50
CA ARG A 172 0.44 30.92 19.75
C ARG A 172 0.67 30.78 18.26
N ALA A 173 1.72 31.39 17.71
CA ALA A 173 2.04 31.28 16.28
C ALA A 173 2.36 29.82 15.91
N HIS A 174 3.12 29.10 16.74
CA HIS A 174 3.43 27.70 16.48
C HIS A 174 2.20 26.80 16.56
N MET A 175 1.28 27.07 17.48
CA MET A 175 -0.01 26.37 17.59
C MET A 175 -0.90 26.58 16.37
N VAL A 176 -1.04 27.82 15.90
CA VAL A 176 -1.84 28.14 14.69
C VAL A 176 -1.30 27.40 13.46
N ASN A 177 0.02 27.39 13.29
CA ASN A 177 0.64 26.65 12.19
C ASN A 177 0.47 25.14 12.34
N TYR A 178 0.65 24.59 13.55
CA TYR A 178 0.40 23.17 13.82
C TYR A 178 -1.04 22.79 13.45
N ASP A 179 -2.03 23.57 13.89
CA ASP A 179 -3.44 23.34 13.57
C ASP A 179 -3.69 23.38 12.05
N ALA A 180 -3.07 24.32 11.34
CA ALA A 180 -3.17 24.39 9.88
C ALA A 180 -2.59 23.14 9.18
N TYR A 181 -1.41 22.66 9.62
CA TYR A 181 -0.83 21.42 9.10
C TYR A 181 -1.66 20.20 9.45
N TYR A 182 -2.20 20.16 10.68
CA TYR A 182 -3.06 19.08 11.14
C TYR A 182 -4.34 18.98 10.29
N LEU A 183 -4.97 20.12 9.98
CA LEU A 183 -6.16 20.15 9.12
C LEU A 183 -5.87 19.67 7.70
N ARG A 184 -4.70 20.01 7.13
CA ARG A 184 -4.28 19.50 5.81
C ARG A 184 -4.07 17.99 5.82
N TYR A 185 -3.35 17.49 6.82
CA TYR A 185 -3.18 16.06 7.06
C TYR A 185 -4.54 15.36 7.17
N ARG A 186 -5.46 15.91 7.98
CA ARG A 186 -6.77 15.31 8.19
C ARG A 186 -7.56 15.20 6.89
N LYS A 187 -7.61 16.28 6.11
CA LYS A 187 -8.27 16.28 4.79
C LYS A 187 -7.67 15.25 3.83
N ALA A 188 -6.34 15.11 3.82
CA ALA A 188 -5.67 14.12 2.98
C ALA A 188 -5.97 12.68 3.44
N ALA A 189 -5.98 12.43 4.75
CA ALA A 189 -6.34 11.13 5.31
C ALA A 189 -7.80 10.75 5.03
N ASP A 190 -8.74 11.69 5.17
CA ASP A 190 -10.15 11.47 4.81
C ASP A 190 -10.31 11.20 3.30
N GLY A 191 -9.51 11.88 2.46
CA GLY A 191 -9.43 11.63 1.02
C GLY A 191 -8.94 10.20 0.71
N TYR A 192 -7.81 9.81 1.31
CA TYR A 192 -7.24 8.47 1.16
C TYR A 192 -8.21 7.37 1.58
N ASN A 193 -8.84 7.48 2.75
CA ASN A 193 -9.82 6.49 3.22
C ASN A 193 -11.01 6.37 2.26
N ARG A 194 -11.52 7.49 1.74
CA ARG A 194 -12.61 7.50 0.75
C ARG A 194 -12.22 6.74 -0.52
N PHE A 195 -11.04 7.00 -1.08
CA PHE A 195 -10.60 6.33 -2.31
C PHE A 195 -10.16 4.88 -2.06
N ASN A 196 -9.63 4.55 -0.89
CA ASN A 196 -9.38 3.15 -0.51
C ASN A 196 -10.68 2.34 -0.45
N LYS A 197 -11.76 2.90 0.11
CA LYS A 197 -13.07 2.23 0.08
C LYS A 197 -13.56 1.98 -1.34
N LYS A 198 -13.50 3.00 -2.20
CA LYS A 198 -13.87 2.87 -3.62
C LYS A 198 -13.04 1.83 -4.35
N ARG A 199 -11.71 1.84 -4.16
CA ARG A 199 -10.80 0.82 -4.73
C ARG A 199 -11.18 -0.59 -4.28
N ILE A 200 -11.51 -0.79 -3.00
CA ILE A 200 -11.92 -2.12 -2.49
C ILE A 200 -13.25 -2.57 -3.10
N GLU A 201 -14.21 -1.65 -3.24
CA GLU A 201 -15.50 -1.93 -3.88
C GLU A 201 -15.30 -2.31 -5.36
N PHE A 202 -14.47 -1.54 -6.07
CA PHE A 202 -14.05 -1.82 -7.44
C PHE A 202 -13.35 -3.18 -7.55
N GLU A 203 -12.31 -3.44 -6.75
CA GLU A 203 -11.53 -4.68 -6.80
C GLU A 203 -12.41 -5.90 -6.56
N ARG A 204 -13.36 -5.81 -5.62
CA ARG A 204 -14.32 -6.89 -5.37
C ARG A 204 -15.21 -7.14 -6.58
N ALA A 205 -15.83 -6.09 -7.13
CA ALA A 205 -16.70 -6.22 -8.31
C ALA A 205 -15.92 -6.75 -9.52
N PHE A 206 -14.70 -6.25 -9.73
CA PHE A 206 -13.82 -6.67 -10.81
C PHE A 206 -13.46 -8.16 -10.71
N VAL A 207 -13.12 -8.65 -9.52
CA VAL A 207 -12.83 -10.08 -9.29
C VAL A 207 -14.08 -10.96 -9.41
N GLU A 208 -15.26 -10.44 -9.09
CA GLU A 208 -16.52 -11.16 -9.33
C GLU A 208 -16.81 -11.33 -10.84
N GLU A 209 -16.51 -10.30 -11.64
CA GLU A 209 -16.66 -10.33 -13.10
C GLU A 209 -15.55 -11.14 -13.79
N HIS A 210 -14.33 -11.08 -13.27
CA HIS A 210 -13.12 -11.71 -13.80
C HIS A 210 -12.46 -12.63 -12.75
N PRO A 211 -13.06 -13.78 -12.41
CA PRO A 211 -12.58 -14.63 -11.32
C PRO A 211 -11.20 -15.27 -11.58
N ASP A 212 -10.82 -15.40 -12.85
CA ASP A 212 -9.53 -15.89 -13.29
C ASP A 212 -8.37 -14.92 -13.01
N VAL A 213 -8.64 -13.62 -12.84
CA VAL A 213 -7.58 -12.63 -12.52
C VAL A 213 -7.20 -12.59 -11.05
N LYS A 214 -8.01 -13.18 -10.16
CA LYS A 214 -7.82 -13.13 -8.70
C LYS A 214 -6.40 -13.47 -8.22
N PRO A 215 -5.69 -14.49 -8.76
CA PRO A 215 -4.33 -14.81 -8.33
C PRO A 215 -3.29 -13.76 -8.73
N PHE A 216 -3.61 -12.93 -9.71
CA PHE A 216 -2.68 -11.94 -10.27
C PHE A 216 -2.84 -10.56 -9.63
N LEU A 217 -3.97 -10.31 -8.97
CA LEU A 217 -4.18 -9.08 -8.24
C LEU A 217 -3.56 -9.16 -6.84
N PRO A 218 -3.15 -8.01 -6.26
CA PRO A 218 -2.52 -7.98 -4.93
C PRO A 218 -3.44 -8.46 -3.78
N GLY A 219 -4.71 -8.71 -4.07
CA GLY A 219 -5.71 -9.21 -3.13
C GLY A 219 -6.23 -8.12 -2.19
N THR A 220 -7.47 -8.27 -1.73
CA THR A 220 -8.09 -7.29 -0.85
C THR A 220 -7.50 -7.39 0.56
N HIS A 221 -6.42 -6.67 0.85
CA HIS A 221 -6.06 -6.40 2.23
C HIS A 221 -6.96 -5.27 2.75
N GLN A 222 -7.93 -5.62 3.60
CA GLN A 222 -8.64 -4.64 4.40
C GLN A 222 -7.69 -4.15 5.49
N ALA A 223 -6.81 -3.20 5.16
CA ALA A 223 -6.46 -2.23 6.17
C ALA A 223 -7.79 -1.55 6.54
N GLY A 224 -8.24 -1.71 7.80
CA GLY A 224 -9.40 -0.96 8.29
C GLY A 224 -9.18 0.54 8.08
N ASP A 225 -10.18 1.37 8.37
CA ASP A 225 -9.99 2.83 8.33
C ASP A 225 -8.70 3.20 9.08
N PHE A 226 -7.76 3.84 8.37
CA PHE A 226 -6.47 4.19 8.95
C PHE A 226 -6.72 5.01 10.21
N ARG A 227 -6.13 4.58 11.32
CA ARG A 227 -6.30 5.28 12.59
C ARG A 227 -5.44 6.53 12.52
N PHE A 228 -6.12 7.66 12.51
CA PHE A 228 -5.52 8.97 12.34
C PHE A 228 -4.50 9.24 13.45
N TRP A 229 -3.48 10.04 13.14
CA TRP A 229 -2.71 10.73 14.15
C TRP A 229 -3.69 11.57 14.95
N ASP A 230 -3.95 11.16 16.18
CA ASP A 230 -4.77 11.96 17.08
C ASP A 230 -4.00 13.26 17.35
N LYS A 231 -4.71 14.39 17.21
CA LYS A 231 -4.18 15.67 17.67
C LYS A 231 -3.68 15.45 19.10
N PHE A 232 -2.54 16.04 19.48
CA PHE A 232 -2.09 15.97 20.86
C PHE A 232 -3.27 16.32 21.78
N SER A 233 -3.80 15.31 22.46
CA SER A 233 -4.76 15.49 23.53
C SER A 233 -3.93 15.87 24.74
N LEU A 234 -4.00 17.16 25.06
CA LEU A 234 -3.47 17.72 26.30
C LEU A 234 -4.39 17.31 27.46
#